data_AF-A0A5N5VYT1-F1
#
_entry.id   AF-A0A5N5VYT1-F1
#
_cell.length_a   1.000
_cell.length_b   1.000
_cell.length_c   1.000
_cell.angle_alpha   90.00
_cell.angle_beta   90.00
_cell.angle_gamma   90.00
#
_symmetry.space_group_name_H-M   'P 1'
#
loop_
_entity.id
_entity.type
_entity.pdbx_description
1 polymer ?
#
loop_
_entity_poly.entity_id
_entity_poly.type
_entity_poly.pdbx_seq_one_letter_code
_entity_poly.pdbx_strand_id
1 'polypeptide(L)'
;MADPITDADREAVRRLHAEGRSRNRIARETGRSAATVSKIAAELGLAFSGGARVAAATEARRADAAVRREQLADDALDGALAQVERVGAADSARDARDYATAARALTEVHAKVSEIARSSGSGSTGGSMLDRLADALLGPPGSDERGV
;
A
#
# COMPACT_ATOMS: atom_id res chain seq x y z
N MET A 1 -14.09 23.79 16.98
CA MET A 1 -14.02 24.56 15.70
C MET A 1 -12.57 24.93 15.49
N ALA A 2 -12.00 24.70 14.31
CA ALA A 2 -10.61 25.08 14.04
C ALA A 2 -10.53 26.59 13.88
N ASP A 3 -9.56 27.23 14.54
CA ASP A 3 -9.34 28.67 14.41
C ASP A 3 -9.13 29.05 12.94
N PRO A 4 -9.73 30.15 12.47
CA PRO A 4 -9.55 30.62 11.09
C PRO A 4 -8.08 30.73 10.70
N ILE A 5 -7.78 30.42 9.44
CA ILE A 5 -6.45 30.64 8.87
C ILE A 5 -6.28 32.14 8.67
N THR A 6 -5.23 32.71 9.27
CA THR A 6 -4.94 34.14 9.21
C THR A 6 -3.80 34.43 8.23
N ASP A 7 -3.63 35.70 7.84
CA ASP A 7 -2.48 36.11 7.02
C ASP A 7 -1.14 35.96 7.76
N ALA A 8 -1.15 36.04 9.09
CA ALA A 8 0.02 35.75 9.92
C ALA A 8 0.46 34.29 9.78
N ASP A 9 -0.48 33.35 9.65
CA ASP A 9 -0.16 31.94 9.38
C ASP A 9 0.46 31.76 7.99
N ARG A 10 -0.05 32.48 6.98
CA ARG A 10 0.49 32.46 5.60
C ARG A 10 1.93 32.95 5.57
N GLU A 11 2.21 34.06 6.23
CA GLU A 11 3.56 34.65 6.29
C GLU A 11 4.52 33.76 7.09
N ALA A 12 4.07 33.20 8.22
CA ALA A 12 4.88 32.28 9.00
C ALA A 12 5.27 31.02 8.20
N VAL A 13 4.32 30.43 7.46
CA VAL A 13 4.56 29.27 6.59
C VAL A 13 5.53 29.63 5.46
N ARG A 14 5.36 30.80 4.81
CA ARG A 14 6.26 31.29 3.76
C ARG A 14 7.70 31.42 4.26
N ARG A 15 7.89 32.11 5.40
CA ARG A 15 9.21 32.34 6.00
C ARG A 15 9.89 31.01 6.37
N LEU A 16 9.18 30.15 7.10
CA LEU A 16 9.75 28.88 7.55
C LEU A 16 10.03 27.90 6.39
N HIS A 17 9.23 27.97 5.32
CA HIS A 17 9.52 27.22 4.09
C HIS A 17 10.79 27.72 3.39
N ALA A 18 10.98 29.03 3.31
CA ALA A 18 12.21 29.63 2.76
C ALA A 18 13.47 29.26 3.57
N GLU A 19 13.33 29.07 4.89
CA GLU A 19 14.38 28.52 5.76
C GLU A 19 14.64 27.01 5.57
N GLY A 20 13.90 26.34 4.66
CA GLY A 20 14.04 24.91 4.38
C GLY A 20 13.40 24.00 5.44
N ARG A 21 12.52 24.51 6.31
CA ARG A 21 11.86 23.70 7.34
C ARG A 21 10.87 22.71 6.71
N SER A 22 10.81 21.51 7.28
CA SER A 22 9.82 20.52 6.86
C SER A 22 8.41 20.89 7.31
N ARG A 23 7.39 20.45 6.57
CA ARG A 23 5.97 20.67 6.91
C ARG A 23 5.63 20.39 8.38
N ASN A 24 6.12 19.27 8.92
CA ASN A 24 5.82 18.87 10.30
C ASN A 24 6.52 19.78 11.32
N ARG A 25 7.68 20.34 10.97
CA ARG A 25 8.37 21.32 11.79
C ARG A 25 7.59 22.64 11.82
N ILE A 26 7.14 23.10 10.65
CA ILE A 26 6.29 24.29 10.52
C ILE A 26 5.01 24.12 11.34
N ALA A 27 4.32 22.97 11.22
CA ALA A 27 3.12 22.67 11.99
C ALA A 27 3.31 22.81 13.51
N ARG A 28 4.45 22.34 14.03
CA ARG A 28 4.79 22.45 15.45
C ARG A 28 5.10 23.89 15.86
N GLU A 29 5.80 24.65 15.01
CA GLU A 29 6.20 26.02 15.30
C GLU A 29 5.05 27.02 15.16
N THR A 30 4.10 26.79 14.25
CA THR A 30 2.92 27.64 14.07
C THR A 30 1.72 27.18 14.90
N GLY A 31 1.81 26.05 15.61
CA GLY A 31 0.68 25.46 16.33
C GLY A 31 -0.48 25.02 15.42
N ARG A 32 -0.25 24.91 14.11
CA ARG A 32 -1.27 24.53 13.12
C ARG A 32 -1.13 23.06 12.73
N SER A 33 -2.23 22.43 12.32
CA SER A 33 -2.18 21.06 11.82
C SER A 33 -1.32 20.97 10.56
N ALA A 34 -0.69 19.81 10.33
CA ALA A 34 0.07 19.56 9.09
C ALA A 34 -0.79 19.69 7.83
N ALA A 35 -2.09 19.39 7.91
CA ALA A 35 -3.05 19.58 6.84
C ALA A 35 -3.25 21.08 6.52
N THR A 36 -3.40 21.91 7.55
CA THR A 36 -3.50 23.37 7.42
C THR A 36 -2.25 23.96 6.78
N VAL A 37 -1.06 23.54 7.22
CA VAL A 37 0.21 23.98 6.62
C VAL A 37 0.30 23.55 5.15
N SER A 38 -0.17 22.36 4.81
CA SER A 38 -0.16 21.88 3.41
C SER A 38 -1.10 22.72 2.53
N LYS A 39 -2.28 23.07 3.05
CA LYS A 39 -3.24 23.94 2.38
C LYS A 39 -2.65 25.33 2.13
N ILE A 40 -2.04 25.94 3.15
CA ILE A 40 -1.38 27.23 3.02
C ILE A 40 -0.23 27.17 2.01
N ALA A 41 0.61 26.15 2.09
CA ALA A 41 1.70 25.96 1.14
C ALA A 41 1.20 25.84 -0.31
N ALA A 42 0.10 25.10 -0.54
CA ALA A 42 -0.52 24.99 -1.85
C ALA A 42 -1.07 26.33 -2.36
N GLU A 43 -1.75 27.10 -1.51
CA GLU A 43 -2.25 28.44 -1.83
C GLU A 43 -1.11 29.43 -2.14
N LEU A 44 0.09 29.20 -1.58
CA LEU A 44 1.29 30.00 -1.82
C LEU A 44 2.19 29.46 -2.95
N GLY A 45 1.84 28.33 -3.58
CA GLY A 45 2.67 27.69 -4.60
C GLY A 45 3.98 27.08 -4.08
N LEU A 46 4.07 26.77 -2.79
CA LEU A 46 5.26 26.23 -2.13
C LEU A 46 5.26 24.70 -2.15
N ALA A 47 6.36 24.10 -2.61
CA ALA A 47 6.55 22.65 -2.64
C ALA A 47 7.54 22.17 -1.57
N PHE A 48 7.21 21.10 -0.84
CA PHE A 48 8.13 20.46 0.11
C PHE A 48 8.93 19.36 -0.61
N SER A 49 10.25 19.49 -0.68
CA SER A 49 11.16 18.56 -1.35
C SER A 49 11.21 17.14 -0.73
N GLY A 50 10.72 16.98 0.51
CA GLY A 50 10.67 15.69 1.20
C GLY A 50 9.59 14.71 0.71
N GLY A 51 8.54 15.21 0.04
CA GLY A 51 7.39 14.39 -0.37
C GLY A 51 7.76 13.28 -1.35
N ALA A 52 8.54 13.60 -2.38
CA ALA A 52 8.96 12.65 -3.40
C ALA A 52 9.83 11.52 -2.82
N ARG A 53 10.75 11.85 -1.91
CA ARG A 53 11.61 10.86 -1.23
C ARG A 53 10.80 9.92 -0.33
N VAL A 54 9.84 10.46 0.43
CA VAL A 54 8.97 9.66 1.31
C VAL A 54 8.02 8.78 0.50
N ALA A 55 7.48 9.28 -0.61
CA ALA A 55 6.65 8.50 -1.53
C ALA A 55 7.46 7.33 -2.12
N ALA A 56 8.65 7.59 -2.68
CA ALA A 56 9.51 6.55 -3.22
C ALA A 56 9.89 5.49 -2.17
N ALA A 57 10.22 5.90 -0.94
CA ALA A 57 10.52 4.97 0.15
C ALA A 57 9.28 4.15 0.58
N THR A 58 8.09 4.75 0.51
CA THR A 58 6.83 4.06 0.81
C THR A 58 6.50 3.03 -0.26
N GLU A 59 6.64 3.37 -1.53
CA GLU A 59 6.44 2.45 -2.64
C GLU A 59 7.46 1.31 -2.63
N ALA A 60 8.74 1.59 -2.34
CA ALA A 60 9.75 0.55 -2.16
C ALA A 60 9.36 -0.43 -1.03
N ARG A 61 8.94 0.09 0.13
CA ARG A 61 8.46 -0.76 1.24
C ARG A 61 7.22 -1.57 0.89
N ARG A 62 6.33 -1.03 0.06
CA ARG A 62 5.14 -1.76 -0.42
C ARG A 62 5.54 -2.89 -1.35
N ALA A 63 6.47 -2.65 -2.27
CA ALA A 63 7.02 -3.68 -3.15
C ALA A 63 7.71 -4.78 -2.33
N ASP A 64 8.58 -4.42 -1.39
CA ASP A 64 9.26 -5.38 -0.50
C ASP A 64 8.27 -6.20 0.35
N ALA A 65 7.16 -5.59 0.78
CA ALA A 65 6.10 -6.27 1.51
C ALA A 65 5.27 -7.19 0.60
N ALA A 66 5.11 -6.87 -0.68
CA ALA A 66 4.47 -7.76 -1.65
C ALA A 66 5.32 -9.02 -1.87
N VAL A 67 6.61 -8.86 -2.16
CA VAL A 67 7.55 -9.98 -2.37
C VAL A 67 7.60 -10.90 -1.14
N ARG A 68 7.72 -10.34 0.07
CA ARG A 68 7.74 -11.16 1.29
C ARG A 68 6.44 -11.92 1.56
N ARG A 69 5.29 -11.39 1.09
CA ARG A 69 4.01 -12.09 1.20
C ARG A 69 3.92 -13.24 0.21
N GLU A 70 4.37 -13.04 -1.02
CA GLU A 70 4.45 -14.12 -2.01
C GLU A 70 5.34 -15.25 -1.51
N GLN A 71 6.55 -14.93 -1.04
CA GLN A 71 7.47 -15.90 -0.43
C GLN A 71 6.83 -16.67 0.74
N LEU A 72 6.16 -15.97 1.66
CA LEU A 72 5.48 -16.62 2.78
C LEU A 72 4.33 -17.54 2.33
N ALA A 73 3.62 -17.19 1.26
CA ALA A 73 2.57 -18.03 0.72
C ALA A 73 3.15 -19.32 0.11
N ASP A 74 4.25 -19.22 -0.63
CA ASP A 74 4.93 -20.37 -1.23
C ASP A 74 5.50 -21.29 -0.14
N ASP A 75 6.23 -20.73 0.83
CA ASP A 75 6.79 -21.49 1.97
C ASP A 75 5.69 -22.22 2.77
N ALA A 76 4.53 -21.57 2.95
CA ALA A 76 3.40 -22.18 3.65
C ALA A 76 2.79 -23.34 2.84
N LEU A 77 2.70 -23.21 1.51
CA LEU A 77 2.21 -24.29 0.65
C LEU A 77 3.17 -25.48 0.64
N ASP A 78 4.46 -25.23 0.47
CA ASP A 78 5.51 -26.27 0.49
C ASP A 78 5.53 -26.99 1.85
N GLY A 79 5.44 -26.22 2.94
CA GLY A 79 5.33 -26.78 4.28
C GLY A 79 4.09 -27.65 4.44
N ALA A 80 2.93 -27.22 3.93
CA ALA A 80 1.69 -28.00 3.99
C ALA A 80 1.83 -29.33 3.23
N LEU A 81 2.39 -29.30 2.02
CA LEU A 81 2.65 -30.50 1.22
C LEU A 81 3.58 -31.47 1.95
N ALA A 82 4.67 -30.96 2.53
CA ALA A 82 5.59 -31.79 3.30
C ALA A 82 4.94 -32.41 4.56
N GLN A 83 3.93 -31.77 5.15
CA GLN A 83 3.16 -32.37 6.24
C GLN A 83 2.19 -33.44 5.73
N VAL A 84 1.54 -33.24 4.58
CA VAL A 84 0.67 -34.24 3.94
C VAL A 84 1.44 -35.52 3.61
N GLU A 85 2.67 -35.41 3.10
CA GLU A 85 3.54 -36.56 2.87
C GLU A 85 3.82 -37.33 4.17
N ARG A 86 4.11 -36.61 5.27
CA ARG A 86 4.33 -37.22 6.59
C ARG A 86 3.09 -37.90 7.16
N VAL A 87 1.88 -37.44 6.85
CA VAL A 87 0.63 -38.13 7.24
C VAL A 87 0.60 -39.55 6.66
N GLY A 88 0.98 -39.70 5.38
CA GLY A 88 1.00 -41.01 4.70
C GLY A 88 2.10 -41.95 5.22
N ALA A 89 3.16 -41.40 5.79
CA ALA A 89 4.31 -42.14 6.32
C ALA A 89 4.28 -42.32 7.85
N ALA A 90 3.23 -41.88 8.54
CA ALA A 90 3.20 -41.86 10.00
C ALA A 90 3.10 -43.27 10.62
N ASP A 91 3.97 -43.54 11.61
CA ASP A 91 3.99 -44.81 12.35
C ASP A 91 2.82 -44.97 13.33
N SER A 92 2.15 -43.85 13.67
CA SER A 92 1.02 -43.86 14.60
C SER A 92 -0.12 -42.94 14.16
N ALA A 93 -1.33 -43.30 14.61
CA ALA A 93 -2.51 -42.46 14.42
C ALA A 93 -2.43 -41.13 15.17
N ARG A 94 -1.53 -40.98 16.15
CA ARG A 94 -1.28 -39.70 16.82
C ARG A 94 -0.46 -38.79 15.90
N ASP A 95 0.67 -39.28 15.40
CA ASP A 95 1.57 -38.50 14.55
C ASP A 95 0.87 -38.10 13.25
N ALA A 96 0.09 -39.01 12.65
CA ALA A 96 -0.74 -38.72 11.49
C ALA A 96 -1.71 -37.54 11.73
N ARG A 97 -2.31 -37.44 12.92
CA ARG A 97 -3.21 -36.34 13.27
C ARG A 97 -2.47 -35.03 13.49
N ASP A 98 -1.29 -35.09 14.12
CA ASP A 98 -0.47 -33.90 14.38
C ASP A 98 0.03 -33.31 13.05
N TYR A 99 0.52 -34.15 12.14
CA TYR A 99 0.92 -33.72 10.79
C TYR A 99 -0.27 -33.18 9.98
N ALA A 100 -1.43 -33.84 10.02
CA ALA A 100 -2.62 -33.34 9.33
C ALA A 100 -3.07 -31.98 9.88
N THR A 101 -2.95 -31.77 11.19
CA THR A 101 -3.27 -30.49 11.84
C THR A 101 -2.29 -29.39 11.41
N ALA A 102 -0.99 -29.71 11.34
CA ALA A 102 0.02 -28.78 10.84
C ALA A 102 -0.20 -28.43 9.35
N ALA A 103 -0.51 -29.43 8.51
CA ALA A 103 -0.82 -29.23 7.09
C ALA A 103 -2.01 -28.27 6.90
N ARG A 104 -3.06 -28.46 7.71
CA ARG A 104 -4.23 -27.57 7.70
C ARG A 104 -3.85 -26.14 8.08
N ALA A 105 -3.11 -25.96 9.18
CA ALA A 105 -2.72 -24.62 9.63
C ALA A 105 -1.90 -23.87 8.58
N LEU A 106 -0.96 -24.56 7.91
CA LEU A 106 -0.14 -24.00 6.85
C LEU A 106 -0.97 -23.66 5.59
N THR A 107 -1.94 -24.49 5.24
CA THR A 107 -2.89 -24.19 4.15
C THR A 107 -3.73 -22.95 4.46
N GLU A 108 -4.17 -22.79 5.71
CA GLU A 108 -4.90 -21.60 6.15
C GLU A 108 -4.03 -20.33 6.06
N VAL A 109 -2.74 -20.42 6.43
CA VAL A 109 -1.77 -19.32 6.25
C VAL A 109 -1.60 -18.96 4.79
N HIS A 110 -1.36 -19.95 3.92
CA HIS A 110 -1.25 -19.74 2.47
C HIS A 110 -2.50 -19.02 1.93
N ALA A 111 -3.70 -19.53 2.24
CA ALA A 111 -4.94 -18.94 1.78
C ALA A 111 -5.11 -17.49 2.23
N LYS A 112 -4.76 -17.19 3.49
CA LYS A 112 -4.88 -15.84 4.06
C LYS A 112 -3.89 -14.85 3.45
N VAL A 113 -2.64 -15.28 3.26
CA VAL A 113 -1.60 -14.43 2.68
C VAL A 113 -1.89 -14.16 1.19
N SER A 114 -2.34 -15.18 0.45
CA SER A 114 -2.77 -15.05 -0.94
C SER A 114 -4.01 -14.15 -1.11
N GLU A 115 -4.95 -14.17 -0.17
CA GLU A 115 -6.08 -13.23 -0.11
C GLU A 115 -5.61 -11.78 0.11
N ILE A 116 -4.68 -11.58 1.04
CA ILE A 116 -4.09 -10.28 1.33
C ILE A 116 -3.33 -9.76 0.09
N ALA A 117 -2.58 -10.61 -0.61
CA ALA A 117 -1.87 -10.24 -1.83
C ALA A 117 -2.83 -9.75 -2.93
N ARG A 118 -3.91 -10.50 -3.19
CA ARG A 118 -4.94 -10.12 -4.18
C ARG A 118 -5.64 -8.81 -3.85
N SER A 119 -6.02 -8.60 -2.59
CA SER A 119 -6.69 -7.35 -2.16
C SER A 119 -5.76 -6.14 -2.17
N SER A 120 -4.45 -6.34 -2.01
CA SER A 120 -3.46 -5.26 -2.04
C SER A 120 -3.15 -4.76 -3.45
N GLY A 121 -3.26 -5.62 -4.47
CA GLY A 121 -3.02 -5.26 -5.87
C GLY A 121 -4.12 -4.37 -6.47
N SER A 122 -5.36 -4.45 -5.96
CA SER A 122 -6.51 -3.70 -6.47
C SER A 122 -6.67 -2.30 -5.84
N GLY A 123 -5.87 -1.94 -4.83
CA GLY A 123 -6.11 -0.77 -3.97
C GLY A 123 -5.42 0.53 -4.39
N SER A 124 -4.65 0.55 -5.49
CA SER A 124 -4.04 1.80 -5.95
C SER A 124 -5.10 2.66 -6.65
N THR A 125 -5.64 3.65 -5.93
CA THR A 125 -6.47 4.71 -6.51
C THR A 125 -5.80 5.33 -7.75
N GLY A 126 -4.46 5.41 -7.76
CA GLY A 126 -3.67 5.88 -8.89
C GLY A 126 -3.69 4.95 -10.12
N GLY A 127 -3.62 3.63 -9.92
CA GLY A 127 -3.72 2.65 -11.01
C GLY A 127 -5.09 2.69 -11.68
N SER A 128 -6.16 2.72 -10.89
CA SER A 128 -7.53 2.82 -11.41
C SER A 128 -7.84 4.14 -12.13
N MET A 129 -7.10 5.22 -11.83
CA MET A 129 -7.20 6.49 -12.55
C MET A 129 -6.41 6.44 -13.87
N LEU A 130 -5.26 5.77 -13.89
CA LEU A 130 -4.46 5.56 -15.10
C LEU A 130 -5.14 4.61 -16.07
N ASP A 131 -5.79 3.54 -15.59
CA ASP A 131 -6.58 2.63 -16.42
C ASP A 131 -7.79 3.35 -17.03
N ARG A 132 -8.51 4.16 -16.25
CA ARG A 132 -9.60 5.01 -16.77
C ARG A 132 -9.11 6.07 -17.76
N LEU A 133 -7.92 6.62 -17.56
CA LEU A 133 -7.31 7.57 -18.49
C LEU A 133 -6.87 6.87 -19.78
N ALA A 134 -6.32 5.65 -19.68
CA ALA A 134 -5.96 4.81 -20.81
C ALA A 134 -7.19 4.45 -21.64
N ASP A 135 -8.28 4.01 -21.01
CA ASP A 135 -9.56 3.75 -21.68
C ASP A 135 -10.14 5.01 -22.35
N ALA A 136 -10.00 6.18 -21.72
CA ALA A 136 -10.46 7.45 -22.28
C ALA A 136 -9.61 7.95 -23.46
N LEU A 137 -8.32 7.59 -23.51
CA LEU A 137 -7.39 7.99 -24.57
C LEU A 137 -7.34 7.00 -25.73
N LEU A 138 -7.50 5.70 -25.46
CA LEU A 138 -7.41 4.64 -26.46
C LEU A 138 -8.78 4.23 -27.00
N GLY A 139 -9.85 4.60 -26.32
CA GLY A 139 -11.20 4.13 -26.61
C GLY A 139 -11.36 2.64 -26.28
N PRO A 140 -12.60 2.16 -26.08
CA PRO A 140 -12.82 0.71 -25.92
C PRO A 140 -12.27 -0.02 -27.16
N PRO A 141 -11.62 -1.19 -27.00
CA PRO A 141 -11.17 -1.98 -28.14
C PRO A 141 -12.37 -2.22 -29.07
N GLY A 142 -12.21 -1.79 -30.32
CA GLY A 142 -13.28 -1.58 -31.27
C GLY A 142 -14.33 -2.69 -31.29
N SER A 143 -15.58 -2.29 -31.11
CA SER A 143 -16.72 -3.04 -31.62
C SER A 143 -16.73 -2.91 -33.15
N ASP A 144 -15.87 -3.68 -33.82
CA ASP A 144 -15.97 -3.81 -35.27
C ASP A 144 -17.15 -4.69 -35.63
N GLU A 145 -18.03 -4.05 -36.39
CA GLU A 145 -19.28 -4.49 -36.97
C GLU A 145 -19.13 -5.81 -37.75
N ARG A 146 -20.13 -6.67 -37.65
CA ARG A 146 -20.53 -7.49 -38.79
C ARG A 146 -22.02 -7.30 -39.05
N GLY A 147 -22.29 -6.30 -39.90
CA GLY A 147 -23.45 -6.36 -40.78
C GLY A 147 -23.18 -7.37 -41.90
N VAL A 148 -24.11 -8.31 -42.06
CA VAL A 148 -24.59 -8.81 -43.36
C VAL A 148 -26.08 -8.98 -43.23
#